data_AF-A0A819VWK8-F1
#
_entry.id   AF-A0A819VWK8-F1
#
_cell.length_a   1.000
_cell.length_b   1.000
_cell.length_c   1.000
_cell.angle_alpha   90.00
_cell.angle_beta   90.00
_cell.angle_gamma   90.00
#
_symmetry.space_group_name_H-M   'P 1'
#
loop_
_entity.id
_entity.type
_entity.pdbx_description
1 polymer ?
#
loop_
_entity_poly.entity_id
_entity_poly.type
_entity_poly.pdbx_seq_one_letter_code
_entity_poly.pdbx_strand_id
1 'polypeptide(L)'
;TCNQTSDTTFKCLCRPEWMGIHCEIKIDYCQNVTCLNNGVCKPLLGDYKCECLSKSYSGKYCGIVSQTLVVHQTVSTSFDILKYCFGIDPTKDQLKRIQRRRRGRMKKIKPPPQIRKFIYIN
;
A
#
# COMPACT_ATOMS: atom_id res chain seq x y z
N THR A 1 9.56 -43.48 11.67
CA THR A 1 10.17 -44.82 11.59
C THR A 1 11.66 -44.67 11.66
N CYS A 2 12.36 -45.45 12.49
CA CYS A 2 13.81 -45.37 12.61
C CYS A 2 14.46 -46.58 11.93
N ASN A 3 15.33 -46.31 10.96
CA ASN A 3 16.03 -47.35 10.20
C ASN A 3 17.53 -47.25 10.45
N GLN A 4 18.14 -48.37 10.82
CA GLN A 4 19.58 -48.47 11.00
C GLN A 4 20.29 -48.27 9.64
N THR A 5 21.30 -47.40 9.61
CA THR A 5 22.03 -47.01 8.39
C THR A 5 23.46 -47.55 8.38
N SER A 6 24.05 -47.88 9.54
CA SER A 6 25.30 -48.65 9.70
C SER A 6 25.33 -49.32 11.08
N ASP A 7 26.41 -50.05 11.41
CA ASP A 7 26.55 -50.78 12.68
C ASP A 7 26.40 -49.89 13.94
N THR A 8 26.68 -48.58 13.82
CA THR A 8 26.58 -47.61 14.93
C THR A 8 25.69 -46.40 14.64
N THR A 9 25.18 -46.26 13.41
CA THR A 9 24.35 -45.11 13.00
C THR A 9 22.96 -45.55 12.57
N PHE A 10 21.96 -44.79 12.98
CA PHE A 10 20.58 -44.97 12.56
C PHE A 10 19.99 -43.61 12.17
N LYS A 11 19.00 -43.64 11.29
CA LYS A 11 18.29 -42.45 10.82
C LYS A 11 16.81 -42.60 11.08
N CYS A 12 16.25 -41.65 11.82
CA CYS A 12 14.83 -41.58 12.08
C CYS A 12 14.12 -40.67 11.07
N LEU A 13 13.06 -41.19 10.47
CA LEU A 13 12.07 -40.42 9.73
C LEU A 13 11.05 -39.89 10.73
N CYS A 14 11.13 -38.59 10.99
CA CYS A 14 10.25 -37.89 11.91
C CYS A 14 8.90 -37.58 11.25
N ARG A 15 7.85 -37.54 12.09
CA ARG A 15 6.56 -37.01 11.68
C ARG A 15 6.71 -35.49 11.40
N PRO A 16 5.82 -34.90 10.60
CA PRO A 16 5.78 -33.45 10.44
C PRO A 16 5.77 -32.76 11.81
N GLU A 17 6.47 -31.63 11.93
CA GLU A 17 6.62 -30.85 13.18
C GLU A 17 7.54 -31.46 14.27
N TRP A 18 8.30 -32.52 13.98
CA TRP A 18 9.24 -33.13 14.92
C TRP A 18 10.65 -33.27 14.33
N MET A 19 11.66 -33.10 15.19
CA MET A 19 13.09 -33.20 14.87
C MET A 19 13.86 -33.85 16.03
N GLY A 20 15.17 -34.00 15.87
CA GLY A 20 16.02 -34.72 16.82
C GLY A 20 16.42 -36.10 16.31
N ILE A 21 17.38 -36.73 17.00
CA ILE A 21 17.93 -38.03 16.59
C ILE A 21 16.86 -39.12 16.69
N HIS A 22 15.98 -39.01 17.70
CA HIS A 22 14.86 -39.90 17.96
C HIS A 22 13.50 -39.24 17.69
N CYS A 23 13.47 -38.09 16.99
CA CYS A 23 12.27 -37.30 16.78
C CYS A 23 11.58 -36.86 18.09
N GLU A 24 12.38 -36.55 19.10
CA GLU A 24 11.98 -36.20 20.46
C GLU A 24 11.73 -34.70 20.65
N ILE A 25 12.22 -33.88 19.72
CA ILE A 25 12.15 -32.42 19.80
C ILE A 25 11.01 -31.93 18.91
N LYS A 26 10.02 -31.29 19.52
CA LYS A 26 8.98 -30.59 18.76
C LYS A 26 9.58 -29.35 18.10
N ILE A 27 9.31 -29.16 16.81
CA ILE A 27 9.77 -27.97 16.10
C ILE A 27 9.02 -26.76 16.65
N ASP A 28 9.76 -25.79 17.18
CA ASP A 28 9.24 -24.48 17.54
C ASP A 28 9.58 -23.49 16.41
N TYR A 29 8.57 -23.20 15.58
CA TYR A 29 8.69 -22.26 14.48
C TYR A 29 8.96 -20.82 14.92
N CYS A 30 8.78 -20.50 16.21
CA CYS A 30 9.09 -19.20 16.78
C CYS A 30 10.47 -19.12 17.43
N GLN A 31 11.21 -20.23 17.57
CA GLN A 31 12.41 -20.32 18.42
C GLN A 31 13.53 -19.34 18.04
N ASN A 32 13.60 -18.92 16.78
CA ASN A 32 14.56 -17.91 16.29
C ASN A 32 13.87 -16.76 15.53
N VAL A 33 12.60 -16.53 15.82
CA VAL A 33 11.81 -15.48 15.17
C VAL A 33 11.62 -14.32 16.12
N THR A 34 12.12 -13.16 15.72
CA THR A 34 11.88 -11.91 16.44
C THR A 34 10.88 -11.06 15.67
N CYS A 35 9.68 -10.91 16.22
CA CYS A 35 8.69 -9.98 15.69
C CYS A 35 8.98 -8.57 16.24
N LEU A 36 9.11 -7.59 15.36
CA LEU A 36 9.39 -6.19 15.71
C LEU A 36 8.11 -5.47 16.18
N ASN A 37 8.27 -4.28 16.74
CA ASN A 37 7.17 -3.38 17.11
C ASN A 37 6.09 -4.06 17.98
N ASN A 38 6.53 -4.81 18.99
CA ASN A 38 5.68 -5.57 19.91
C ASN A 38 4.76 -6.60 19.21
N GLY A 39 5.14 -7.07 18.02
CA GLY A 39 4.47 -8.21 17.39
C GLY A 39 4.64 -9.50 18.19
N VAL A 40 3.65 -10.38 18.11
CA VAL A 40 3.65 -11.69 18.79
C VAL A 40 3.87 -12.78 17.76
N CYS A 41 4.86 -13.65 17.96
CA CYS A 41 5.04 -14.82 17.10
C CYS A 41 3.97 -15.88 17.39
N LYS A 42 3.32 -16.37 16.35
CA LYS A 42 2.42 -17.53 16.40
C LYS A 42 2.97 -18.64 15.52
N PRO A 43 3.15 -19.86 16.07
CA PRO A 43 3.53 -21.00 15.25
C PRO A 43 2.39 -21.35 14.30
N LEU A 44 2.73 -21.67 13.06
CA LEU A 44 1.85 -22.25 12.06
C LEU A 44 2.39 -23.62 11.66
N LEU A 45 1.57 -24.45 11.03
CA LEU A 45 2.00 -25.77 10.61
C LEU A 45 3.02 -25.63 9.47
N GLY A 46 4.29 -25.93 9.75
CA GLY A 46 5.39 -25.75 8.79
C GLY A 46 5.92 -24.31 8.61
N ASP A 47 5.42 -23.30 9.34
CA ASP A 47 5.89 -21.91 9.26
C ASP A 47 5.56 -21.15 10.56
N TYR A 48 5.73 -19.83 10.57
CA TYR A 48 5.25 -18.96 11.63
C TYR A 48 4.63 -17.70 11.05
N LYS A 49 3.86 -16.99 11.88
CA LYS A 49 3.36 -15.66 11.56
C LYS A 49 3.56 -14.73 12.74
N CYS A 50 4.11 -13.54 12.46
CA CYS A 50 4.06 -12.45 13.42
C CYS A 50 2.68 -11.77 13.35
N GLU A 51 1.97 -11.78 14.47
CA GLU A 51 0.77 -10.98 14.68
C GLU A 51 1.19 -9.59 15.14
N CYS A 52 1.08 -8.61 14.25
CA CYS A 52 1.44 -7.23 14.56
C CYS A 52 0.39 -6.60 15.49
N LEU A 53 0.85 -5.98 16.58
CA LEU A 53 -0.03 -5.40 17.60
C LEU A 53 -0.89 -4.25 17.08
N SER A 54 -0.37 -3.46 16.15
CA SER A 54 -1.07 -2.34 15.52
C SER A 54 -1.12 -2.50 14.01
N LYS A 55 -2.20 -1.99 13.40
CA LYS A 55 -2.37 -1.90 11.94
C LYS A 55 -1.36 -0.96 11.27
N SER A 56 -0.69 -0.12 12.04
CA SER A 56 0.41 0.73 11.58
C SER A 56 1.69 -0.06 11.30
N TYR A 57 1.77 -1.34 11.69
CA TYR A 57 2.89 -2.22 11.41
C TYR A 57 2.48 -3.36 10.49
N SER A 58 3.37 -3.73 9.58
CA SER A 58 3.14 -4.72 8.55
C SER A 58 4.43 -5.46 8.18
N GLY A 59 4.32 -6.41 7.25
CA GLY A 59 5.42 -7.30 6.83
C GLY A 59 5.58 -8.54 7.72
N LYS A 60 6.41 -9.50 7.27
CA LYS A 60 6.58 -10.82 7.91
C LYS A 60 7.00 -10.73 9.38
N TYR A 61 7.78 -9.70 9.73
CA TYR A 61 8.29 -9.45 11.08
C TYR A 61 7.74 -8.17 11.71
N CYS A 62 6.64 -7.60 11.21
CA CYS A 62 6.07 -6.33 11.70
C CYS A 62 7.03 -5.12 11.67
N GLY A 63 8.08 -5.17 10.85
CA GLY A 63 9.06 -4.08 10.74
C GLY A 63 8.65 -2.94 9.82
N ILE A 64 7.67 -3.17 8.94
CA ILE A 64 7.22 -2.16 7.98
C ILE A 64 6.22 -1.26 8.69
N VAL A 65 6.60 -0.03 8.98
CA VAL A 65 5.66 0.98 9.45
C VAL A 65 4.82 1.42 8.26
N SER A 66 3.58 0.93 8.18
CA SER A 66 2.57 1.48 7.28
C SER A 66 2.20 2.87 7.79
N GLN A 67 2.99 3.87 7.42
CA GLN A 67 2.75 5.29 7.69
C GLN A 67 1.51 5.86 6.97
N THR A 68 0.55 5.01 6.60
CA THR A 68 -0.67 5.40 5.88
C THR A 68 -1.79 5.84 6.82
N LEU A 69 -1.45 6.32 8.02
CA LEU A 69 -2.32 7.19 8.81
C LEU A 69 -1.77 8.62 8.92
N VAL A 70 -0.66 8.96 8.24
CA VAL A 70 -0.16 10.34 8.16
C VAL A 70 0.44 10.65 6.78
N VAL A 71 -0.37 10.58 5.72
CA VAL A 71 -0.08 11.32 4.47
C VAL A 71 -1.22 12.26 4.13
N HIS A 72 -1.74 12.97 5.14
CA HIS A 72 -2.67 14.07 4.87
C HIS A 72 -2.54 15.30 5.78
N GLN A 73 -1.48 15.45 6.58
CA GLN A 73 -1.40 16.61 7.50
C GLN A 73 -0.14 17.48 7.42
N THR A 74 0.97 17.04 6.81
CA THR A 74 2.14 17.92 6.60
C THR A 74 2.16 18.62 5.25
N VAL A 75 1.39 18.11 4.27
CA VAL A 75 1.25 18.73 2.93
C VAL A 75 -0.08 19.46 2.76
N SER A 76 -1.08 19.18 3.62
CA SER A 76 -2.36 19.89 3.57
C SER A 76 -2.19 21.35 3.94
N THR A 77 -1.45 21.67 5.02
CA THR A 77 -1.29 23.07 5.46
C THR A 77 -0.66 23.97 4.40
N SER A 78 0.36 23.50 3.67
CA SER A 78 0.99 24.29 2.61
C SER A 78 0.11 24.42 1.38
N PHE A 79 -0.59 23.37 0.93
CA PHE A 79 -1.56 23.48 -0.18
C PHE A 79 -2.80 24.29 0.19
N ASP A 80 -3.26 24.20 1.44
CA ASP A 80 -4.38 24.97 1.98
C ASP A 80 -4.01 26.45 2.13
N ILE A 81 -2.81 26.76 2.60
CA ILE A 81 -2.26 28.13 2.60
C ILE A 81 -2.13 28.65 1.16
N LEU A 82 -1.63 27.85 0.22
CA LEU A 82 -1.54 28.27 -1.20
C LEU A 82 -2.91 28.52 -1.83
N LYS A 83 -3.93 27.75 -1.46
CA LYS A 83 -5.31 27.95 -1.90
C LYS A 83 -5.97 29.14 -1.22
N TYR A 84 -5.74 29.33 0.07
CA TYR A 84 -6.35 30.40 0.86
C TYR A 84 -5.71 31.76 0.58
N CYS A 85 -4.37 31.84 0.57
CA CYS A 85 -3.63 33.08 0.33
C CYS A 85 -3.47 33.41 -1.17
N PHE A 86 -3.31 32.39 -2.04
CA PHE A 86 -2.99 32.61 -3.46
C PHE A 86 -4.02 32.03 -4.44
N GLY A 87 -5.06 31.33 -3.97
CA GLY A 87 -6.10 30.76 -4.85
C GLY A 87 -5.64 29.60 -5.75
N ILE A 88 -4.44 29.05 -5.52
CA ILE A 88 -3.86 27.99 -6.35
C ILE A 88 -4.34 26.63 -5.82
N ASP A 89 -5.23 25.98 -6.57
CA ASP A 89 -5.72 24.63 -6.25
C ASP A 89 -5.26 23.64 -7.35
N PRO A 90 -4.13 22.92 -7.14
CA PRO A 90 -3.56 22.03 -8.15
C PRO A 90 -4.52 20.89 -8.53
N THR A 91 -5.47 20.51 -7.65
CA THR A 91 -6.47 19.47 -7.94
C THR A 91 -7.57 19.98 -8.89
N LYS A 92 -8.01 21.24 -8.74
CA LYS A 92 -8.95 21.87 -9.68
C LYS A 92 -8.31 22.14 -11.03
N ASP A 93 -7.02 22.46 -11.10
CA ASP A 93 -6.34 22.68 -12.37
C ASP A 93 -6.19 21.40 -13.19
N GLN A 94 -5.95 20.25 -12.54
CA GLN A 94 -6.00 18.94 -13.20
C GLN A 94 -7.42 18.63 -13.72
N LEU A 95 -8.46 18.89 -12.91
CA LEU A 95 -9.86 18.73 -13.33
C LEU A 95 -10.25 19.68 -14.48
N LYS A 96 -9.79 20.94 -14.47
CA LYS A 96 -10.00 21.89 -15.57
C LYS A 96 -9.30 21.43 -16.85
N ARG A 97 -8.09 20.85 -16.77
CA ARG A 97 -7.40 20.25 -17.93
C ARG A 97 -8.16 19.03 -18.49
N ILE A 98 -8.68 18.16 -17.61
CA ILE A 98 -9.51 17.00 -18.00
C ILE A 98 -10.85 17.45 -18.61
N GLN A 99 -11.50 18.47 -18.04
CA GLN A 99 -12.74 19.03 -18.57
C GLN A 99 -12.52 19.81 -19.89
N ARG A 100 -11.39 20.49 -20.07
CA ARG A 100 -10.99 21.10 -21.35
C ARG A 100 -10.80 20.05 -22.46
N ARG A 101 -10.25 18.88 -22.13
CA ARG A 101 -10.19 17.74 -23.08
C ARG A 101 -11.58 17.23 -23.47
N ARG A 102 -12.55 17.21 -22.55
CA ARG A 102 -13.95 16.88 -22.87
C ARG A 102 -14.69 18.00 -23.64
N ARG A 103 -14.37 19.28 -23.41
CA ARG A 103 -14.95 20.43 -24.14
C ARG A 103 -14.32 20.69 -25.52
N GLY A 104 -13.19 20.06 -25.84
CA GLY A 104 -12.50 20.18 -27.13
C GLY A 104 -13.16 19.49 -28.33
N ARG A 105 -14.45 19.12 -28.26
CA ARG A 105 -15.17 18.49 -29.39
C ARG A 105 -16.61 18.98 -29.54
N MET A 106 -16.84 20.29 -29.61
CA MET A 106 -18.00 20.89 -30.30
C MET A 106 -17.58 22.24 -30.89
N LYS A 107 -17.30 22.27 -32.20
CA LYS A 107 -17.05 23.49 -32.97
C LYS A 107 -18.32 24.35 -32.95
N LYS A 108 -18.30 25.53 -32.32
CA LYS A 108 -19.33 26.55 -32.56
C LYS A 108 -18.93 27.34 -33.80
N ILE A 109 -19.65 27.12 -34.90
CA ILE A 109 -19.57 27.96 -36.11
C ILE A 109 -20.04 29.37 -35.70
N LYS A 110 -19.21 30.40 -35.88
CA LYS A 110 -19.61 31.79 -35.70
C LYS A 110 -20.59 32.18 -36.83
N PRO A 111 -21.75 32.80 -36.55
CA PRO A 111 -22.60 33.34 -37.59
C PRO A 111 -21.92 34.55 -38.29
N PRO A 112 -22.25 34.82 -39.56
CA PRO A 112 -21.59 35.86 -40.35
C PRO A 112 -21.92 37.27 -39.81
N PRO A 113 -21.03 38.26 -40.03
CA PRO A 113 -21.22 39.62 -39.51
C PRO A 113 -22.40 40.31 -40.19
N GLN A 114 -23.23 40.99 -39.39
CA GLN A 114 -24.34 41.79 -39.91
C GLN A 114 -23.84 43.16 -40.39
N ILE A 115 -24.06 43.47 -41.66
CA ILE A 115 -23.81 44.79 -42.26
C ILE A 115 -24.86 45.76 -41.69
N ARG A 116 -24.42 46.79 -40.95
CA ARG A 116 -25.32 47.84 -40.45
C ARG A 116 -25.77 48.72 -41.61
N LYS A 117 -27.08 48.81 -41.84
CA LYS A 117 -27.68 49.81 -42.74
C LYS A 117 -27.55 51.19 -42.10
N PHE A 118 -26.93 52.13 -42.81
CA PHE A 118 -26.94 53.55 -42.45
C PHE A 118 -28.31 54.13 -42.78
N ILE A 119 -28.98 54.69 -41.77
CA ILE A 119 -30.19 55.51 -41.92
C ILE A 119 -29.72 56.96 -41.87
N TYR A 120 -29.85 57.67 -42.98
CA TYR A 120 -29.64 59.12 -43.06
C TYR A 120 -30.80 59.83 -42.33
N ILE A 121 -30.50 60.87 -41.56
CA ILE A 121 -31.52 61.76 -40.96
C ILE A 121 -31.32 63.16 -41.54
N ASN A 122 -32.43 63.68 -42.07
CA ASN A 122 -32.72 64.92 -42.79
C ASN A 122 -32.35 64.97 -44.28
#